data_AF-A0A2W2AJL2-F1
#
_entry.id   AF-A0A2W2AJL2-F1
#
_cell.length_a   1.000
_cell.length_b   1.000
_cell.length_c   1.000
_cell.angle_alpha   90.00
_cell.angle_beta   90.00
_cell.angle_gamma   90.00
#
_symmetry.space_group_name_H-M   'P 1'
#
loop_
_entity.id
_entity.type
_entity.pdbx_description
1 polymer ?
#
loop_
_entity_poly.entity_id
_entity_poly.type
_entity_poly.pdbx_seq_one_letter_code
_entity_poly.pdbx_strand_id
1 'polypeptide(L)'
;MADPDLLYSFTSHIAGKNAKVTIYRDRIEWDRPRGVSGAKVTAGIMTGGMSFLATGFKGGKAGSEMIPVKNISSVATKRDGMLNTIVSVITSGNSIDFRVSHAEAKQVREILNSLMLGDDAARAYAVASDPVAAAPSPASAETVAAPEDIPAALQQLAVLHQSGILTDDEFATKKAELLARM
;
A
#
# COMPACT_ATOMS: atom_id res chain seq x y z
N MET A 1 -3.35 -5.71 -16.38
CA MET A 1 -4.72 -5.68 -15.85
C MET A 1 -4.60 -5.18 -14.43
N ALA A 2 -5.05 -3.97 -14.13
CA ALA A 2 -5.02 -3.45 -12.76
C ALA A 2 -5.97 -4.31 -11.91
N ASP A 3 -5.50 -4.79 -10.76
CA ASP A 3 -6.31 -5.65 -9.88
C ASP A 3 -7.29 -4.74 -9.11
N PRO A 4 -8.62 -4.86 -9.29
CA PRO A 4 -9.60 -3.91 -8.74
C PRO A 4 -9.65 -3.89 -7.21
N ASP A 5 -9.01 -4.86 -6.56
CA ASP A 5 -8.94 -4.99 -5.11
C ASP A 5 -7.69 -4.34 -4.50
N LEU A 6 -6.83 -3.72 -5.32
CA LEU A 6 -5.68 -2.95 -4.85
C LEU A 6 -6.14 -1.70 -4.10
N LEU A 7 -5.70 -1.55 -2.85
CA LEU A 7 -6.05 -0.41 -2.01
C LEU A 7 -4.89 0.56 -1.83
N TYR A 8 -3.68 0.02 -1.63
CA TYR A 8 -2.50 0.84 -1.34
C TYR A 8 -1.21 0.08 -1.62
N SER A 9 -0.16 0.78 -2.06
CA SER A 9 1.17 0.20 -2.21
C SER A 9 2.24 1.14 -1.66
N PHE A 10 3.22 0.58 -0.98
CA PHE A 10 4.29 1.33 -0.35
C PHE A 10 5.60 0.55 -0.33
N THR A 11 6.70 1.24 -0.06
CA THR A 11 8.02 0.61 0.10
C THR A 11 8.36 0.50 1.58
N SER A 12 8.55 -0.74 2.05
CA SER A 12 8.99 -1.04 3.41
C SER A 12 10.49 -1.33 3.45
N HIS A 13 11.18 -0.80 4.44
CA HIS A 13 12.59 -1.12 4.70
C HIS A 13 12.70 -2.33 5.65
N ILE A 14 12.82 -3.53 5.07
CA ILE A 14 12.95 -4.78 5.83
C ILE A 14 14.41 -5.26 5.80
N ALA A 15 15.05 -5.37 6.97
CA ALA A 15 16.43 -5.88 7.12
C ALA A 15 17.48 -5.17 6.21
N GLY A 16 17.35 -3.86 6.02
CA GLY A 16 18.26 -3.06 5.19
C GLY A 16 18.00 -3.14 3.69
N LYS A 17 16.84 -3.68 3.27
CA LYS A 17 16.41 -3.73 1.87
C LYS A 17 15.01 -3.19 1.70
N ASN A 18 14.72 -2.71 0.49
CA ASN A 18 13.41 -2.22 0.10
C ASN A 18 12.55 -3.39 -0.36
N ALA A 19 11.44 -3.61 0.33
CA ALA A 19 10.39 -4.54 -0.05
C ALA A 19 9.18 -3.73 -0.53
N LYS A 20 8.68 -4.04 -1.73
CA LYS A 20 7.41 -3.48 -2.19
C LYS A 20 6.29 -4.24 -1.48
N VAL A 21 5.45 -3.51 -0.78
CA VAL A 21 4.28 -4.04 -0.08
C VAL A 21 3.04 -3.53 -0.79
N THR A 22 2.06 -4.42 -0.95
CA THR A 22 0.80 -4.16 -1.60
C THR A 22 -0.32 -4.63 -0.69
N ILE A 23 -1.22 -3.72 -0.35
CA ILE A 23 -2.43 -3.99 0.44
C ILE A 23 -3.58 -4.13 -0.54
N TYR A 24 -4.18 -5.31 -0.54
CA TYR A 24 -5.46 -5.59 -1.18
C TYR A 24 -6.55 -5.66 -0.11
N ARG A 25 -7.80 -5.72 -0.55
CA ARG A 25 -8.95 -5.82 0.33
C ARG A 25 -8.94 -7.08 1.20
N ASP A 26 -8.48 -8.21 0.65
CA ASP A 26 -8.51 -9.51 1.30
C ASP A 26 -7.14 -9.97 1.84
N ARG A 27 -6.05 -9.35 1.39
CA ARG A 27 -4.67 -9.79 1.69
C ARG A 27 -3.64 -8.67 1.60
N ILE A 28 -2.50 -8.89 2.23
CA ILE A 28 -1.30 -8.08 2.11
C ILE A 28 -0.24 -8.95 1.44
N GLU A 29 0.40 -8.46 0.38
CA GLU A 29 1.50 -9.14 -0.32
C GLU A 29 2.78 -8.30 -0.22
N TRP A 30 3.92 -8.96 -0.13
CA TRP A 30 5.22 -8.30 -0.26
C TRP A 30 6.28 -9.23 -0.82
N ASP A 31 7.25 -8.66 -1.53
CA ASP A 31 8.44 -9.38 -1.98
C ASP A 31 9.62 -9.13 -1.01
N ARG A 32 10.19 -10.20 -0.45
CA ARG A 32 11.45 -10.12 0.29
C ARG A 32 12.64 -10.28 -0.66
N PRO A 33 13.44 -9.23 -0.88
CA PRO A 33 14.65 -9.35 -1.70
C PRO A 33 15.69 -10.27 -1.03
N ARG A 34 16.32 -11.17 -1.80
CA ARG A 34 17.37 -12.11 -1.36
C ARG A 34 18.42 -11.44 -0.48
N GLY A 35 18.47 -11.77 0.80
CA GLY A 35 19.51 -11.31 1.71
C GLY A 35 20.81 -12.09 1.52
N VAL A 36 21.78 -11.52 0.79
CA VAL A 36 23.20 -11.88 0.93
C VAL A 36 23.82 -10.81 1.80
N SER A 37 24.29 -11.16 2.99
CA SER A 37 24.96 -10.21 3.90
C SER A 37 26.27 -9.73 3.26
N GLY A 38 26.40 -8.44 2.97
CA GLY A 38 27.63 -7.83 2.43
C GLY A 38 28.85 -7.98 3.36
N ALA A 39 28.62 -8.14 4.66
CA ALA A 39 29.67 -8.45 5.64
C ALA A 39 30.27 -9.85 5.43
N LYS A 40 29.46 -10.83 4.98
CA LYS A 40 29.93 -12.19 4.71
C LYS A 40 30.74 -12.30 3.42
N VAL A 41 30.45 -11.46 2.42
CA VAL A 41 31.22 -11.41 1.16
C VAL A 41 32.62 -10.85 1.41
N THR A 42 32.73 -9.80 2.22
CA THR A 42 34.03 -9.16 2.51
C THR A 42 34.94 -10.06 3.36
N ALA A 43 34.39 -10.76 4.35
CA ALA A 43 35.14 -11.71 5.18
C ALA A 43 35.63 -12.94 4.39
N GLY A 44 34.85 -13.40 3.41
CA GLY A 44 35.20 -14.55 2.57
C GLY A 44 36.35 -14.27 1.59
N ILE A 45 36.51 -13.01 1.14
CA ILE A 45 37.61 -12.58 0.27
C ILE A 45 38.88 -12.34 1.09
N MET A 46 38.78 -11.73 2.28
CA MET A 46 39.96 -11.42 3.09
C MET A 46 40.60 -12.62 3.80
N THR A 47 39.91 -13.76 3.90
CA THR A 47 40.40 -14.94 4.64
C THR A 47 40.71 -16.13 3.72
N GLY A 48 41.04 -15.87 2.44
CA GLY A 48 41.50 -16.91 1.51
C GLY A 48 40.49 -18.04 1.28
N GLY A 49 39.19 -17.72 1.13
CA GLY A 49 38.16 -18.71 0.80
C GLY A 49 37.73 -19.65 1.93
N MET A 50 38.44 -19.69 3.07
CA MET A 50 38.10 -20.60 4.18
C MET A 50 36.85 -20.15 4.98
N SER A 51 36.54 -18.85 4.98
CA SER A 51 35.40 -18.28 5.73
C SER A 51 34.05 -18.40 5.01
N PHE A 52 34.03 -18.78 3.72
CA PHE A 52 32.78 -19.07 3.00
C PHE A 52 32.10 -20.33 3.56
N LEU A 53 32.86 -21.33 4.00
CA LEU A 53 32.32 -22.60 4.53
C LEU A 53 31.97 -22.53 6.02
N ALA A 54 32.68 -21.71 6.81
CA ALA A 54 32.51 -21.64 8.26
C ALA A 54 31.29 -20.81 8.71
N THR A 55 30.76 -19.91 7.88
CA THR A 55 29.72 -18.94 8.29
C THR A 55 28.29 -19.30 7.85
N GLY A 56 28.06 -20.54 7.42
CA GLY A 56 26.73 -21.12 7.21
C GLY A 56 25.76 -20.18 6.50
N PHE A 57 25.69 -20.26 5.17
CA PHE A 57 24.70 -19.52 4.40
C PHE A 57 23.29 -20.02 4.73
N LYS A 58 22.68 -19.52 5.83
CA LYS A 58 21.23 -19.34 5.88
C LYS A 58 20.93 -18.19 4.94
N GLY A 59 20.81 -18.49 3.64
CA GLY A 59 20.29 -17.56 2.66
C GLY A 59 18.97 -17.01 3.20
N GLY A 60 18.84 -15.69 3.28
CA GLY A 60 17.57 -15.08 3.67
C GLY A 60 16.50 -15.58 2.71
N LYS A 61 15.39 -16.12 3.23
CA LYS A 61 14.27 -16.60 2.42
C LYS A 61 13.85 -15.44 1.51
N ALA A 62 14.10 -15.58 0.22
CA ALA A 62 13.50 -14.72 -0.79
C ALA A 62 12.21 -15.39 -1.24
N GLY A 63 11.19 -14.56 -1.42
CA GLY A 63 9.88 -15.04 -1.81
C GLY A 63 8.87 -13.91 -1.71
N SER A 64 7.87 -14.01 -2.57
CA SER A 64 6.60 -13.31 -2.39
C SER A 64 5.91 -13.96 -1.19
N GLU A 65 5.72 -13.20 -0.13
CA GLU A 65 4.96 -13.61 1.05
C GLU A 65 3.61 -12.90 1.04
N MET A 66 2.59 -13.55 1.59
CA MET A 66 1.22 -13.05 1.63
C MET A 66 0.56 -13.37 2.97
N ILE A 67 -0.17 -12.41 3.53
CA ILE A 67 -1.01 -12.56 4.72
C ILE A 67 -2.45 -12.19 4.35
N PRO A 68 -3.41 -13.10 4.47
CA PRO A 68 -4.81 -12.73 4.30
C PRO A 68 -5.26 -11.87 5.50
N VAL A 69 -6.03 -10.81 5.23
CA VAL A 69 -6.53 -9.84 6.22
C VAL A 69 -7.26 -10.54 7.36
N LYS A 70 -8.08 -11.56 7.04
CA LYS A 70 -8.82 -12.35 8.03
C LYS A 70 -7.95 -13.07 9.07
N ASN A 71 -6.66 -13.27 8.79
CA ASN A 71 -5.72 -13.90 9.72
C ASN A 71 -4.92 -12.88 10.54
N ILE A 72 -5.08 -11.58 10.25
CA ILE A 72 -4.49 -10.50 11.04
C ILE A 72 -5.31 -10.38 12.33
N SER A 73 -4.63 -10.54 13.46
CA SER A 73 -5.24 -10.39 14.78
C SER A 73 -5.12 -8.97 15.31
N SER A 74 -4.03 -8.26 14.98
CA SER A 74 -3.84 -6.86 15.33
C SER A 74 -2.77 -6.17 14.50
N VAL A 75 -2.82 -4.84 14.50
CA VAL A 75 -1.79 -3.98 13.92
C VAL A 75 -1.30 -3.00 14.98
N ALA A 76 0.01 -2.96 15.20
CA ALA A 76 0.65 -2.06 16.14
C ALA A 76 1.63 -1.14 15.42
N THR A 77 1.84 0.06 15.95
CA THR A 77 2.84 1.00 15.43
C THR A 77 3.83 1.38 16.52
N LYS A 78 5.11 1.36 16.16
CA LYS A 78 6.24 1.70 17.03
C LYS A 78 7.10 2.74 16.33
N ARG A 79 7.41 3.84 17.02
CA ARG A 79 8.36 4.83 16.50
C ARG A 79 9.74 4.21 16.32
N ASP A 80 10.37 4.47 15.17
CA ASP A 80 11.67 3.92 14.78
C ASP A 80 12.59 5.03 14.26
N GLY A 81 13.21 5.74 15.22
CA GLY A 81 14.04 6.90 14.96
C GLY A 81 13.23 8.18 14.68
N MET A 82 13.87 9.14 14.03
CA MET A 82 13.28 10.46 13.81
C MET A 82 12.31 10.50 12.62
N LEU A 83 12.55 9.68 11.58
CA LEU A 83 11.81 9.75 10.31
C LEU A 83 10.85 8.58 10.06
N ASN A 84 11.05 7.44 10.74
CA ASN A 84 10.35 6.21 10.40
C ASN A 84 9.53 5.68 11.57
N THR A 85 8.51 4.89 11.23
CA THR A 85 7.70 4.11 12.15
C THR A 85 7.63 2.68 11.63
N ILE A 86 7.72 1.72 12.55
CA ILE A 86 7.47 0.31 12.27
C ILE A 86 5.97 0.06 12.46
N VAL A 87 5.33 -0.46 11.42
CA VAL A 87 3.99 -1.03 11.46
C VAL A 87 4.15 -2.55 11.60
N SER A 88 3.79 -3.09 12.75
CA SER A 88 3.82 -4.52 13.05
C SER A 88 2.44 -5.12 12.79
N VAL A 89 2.34 -5.99 11.78
CA VAL A 89 1.15 -6.78 11.47
C VAL A 89 1.26 -8.12 12.18
N ILE A 90 0.37 -8.36 13.13
CA ILE A 90 0.42 -9.51 14.03
C ILE A 90 -0.62 -10.53 13.57
N THR A 91 -0.19 -11.77 13.46
CA THR A 91 -1.01 -12.94 13.13
C THR A 91 -0.90 -13.96 14.26
N SER A 92 -1.68 -15.03 14.22
CA SER A 92 -1.69 -16.07 15.27
C SER A 92 -0.35 -16.76 15.53
N GLY A 93 0.58 -16.74 14.55
CA GLY A 93 1.87 -17.44 14.65
C GLY A 93 3.11 -16.58 14.45
N ASN A 94 2.98 -15.32 14.03
CA ASN A 94 4.12 -14.43 13.78
C ASN A 94 3.71 -12.95 13.72
N SER A 95 4.69 -12.05 13.88
CA SER A 95 4.58 -10.62 13.59
C SER A 95 5.46 -10.26 12.40
N ILE A 96 4.93 -9.45 11.48
CA ILE A 96 5.66 -8.92 10.33
C ILE A 96 5.78 -7.42 10.49
N ASP A 97 7.03 -6.95 10.53
CA ASP A 97 7.37 -5.55 10.74
C ASP A 97 7.64 -4.86 9.41
N PHE A 98 6.87 -3.81 9.12
CA PHE A 98 7.05 -2.94 7.97
C PHE A 98 7.58 -1.57 8.43
N ARG A 99 8.80 -1.21 8.04
CA ARG A 99 9.39 0.10 8.37
C ARG A 99 9.06 1.09 7.25
N VAL A 100 8.28 2.10 7.60
CA VAL A 100 7.78 3.12 6.66
C VAL A 100 7.94 4.53 7.24
N SER A 101 7.63 5.57 6.46
CA SER A 101 7.59 6.95 6.95
C SER A 101 6.47 7.13 7.99
N HIS A 102 6.53 8.17 8.84
CA HIS A 102 5.46 8.44 9.80
C HIS A 102 4.09 8.68 9.14
N ALA A 103 4.09 9.35 7.99
CA ALA A 103 2.87 9.63 7.23
C ALA A 103 2.28 8.33 6.66
N GLU A 104 3.10 7.47 6.05
CA GLU A 104 2.66 6.15 5.59
C GLU A 104 2.18 5.27 6.73
N ALA A 105 2.86 5.26 7.88
CA ALA A 105 2.45 4.44 9.01
C ALA A 105 1.03 4.77 9.46
N LYS A 106 0.64 6.05 9.41
CA LYS A 106 -0.73 6.48 9.72
C LYS A 106 -1.72 5.91 8.70
N GLN A 107 -1.45 6.08 7.40
CA GLN A 107 -2.30 5.56 6.33
C GLN A 107 -2.43 4.03 6.36
N VAL A 108 -1.31 3.32 6.43
CA VAL A 108 -1.27 1.85 6.48
C VAL A 108 -2.06 1.33 7.67
N ARG A 109 -1.88 1.92 8.86
CA ARG A 109 -2.62 1.52 10.06
C ARG A 109 -4.12 1.74 9.91
N GLU A 110 -4.54 2.88 9.37
CA GLU A 110 -5.95 3.20 9.16
C GLU A 110 -6.61 2.23 8.17
N ILE A 111 -5.95 1.95 7.04
CA ILE A 111 -6.41 0.98 6.05
C ILE A 111 -6.54 -0.40 6.69
N LEU A 112 -5.49 -0.92 7.33
CA LEU A 112 -5.52 -2.27 7.89
C LEU A 112 -6.55 -2.42 9.00
N ASN A 113 -6.71 -1.42 9.88
CA ASN A 113 -7.76 -1.44 10.89
C ASN A 113 -9.17 -1.45 10.26
N SER A 114 -9.41 -0.64 9.23
CA SER A 114 -10.69 -0.64 8.53
C SER A 114 -10.99 -1.99 7.87
N LEU A 115 -9.98 -2.62 7.27
CA LEU A 115 -10.12 -3.95 6.64
C LEU A 115 -10.38 -5.06 7.67
N MET A 116 -9.74 -5.01 8.83
CA MET A 116 -9.98 -5.95 9.92
C MET A 116 -11.40 -5.84 10.49
N LEU A 117 -11.94 -4.61 10.55
CA LEU A 117 -13.29 -4.33 11.06
C LEU A 117 -14.39 -4.53 10.01
N GLY A 118 -14.02 -4.65 8.73
CA GLY A 118 -14.96 -4.80 7.62
C GLY A 118 -15.56 -3.49 7.12
N ASP A 119 -14.94 -2.34 7.44
CA ASP A 119 -15.41 -1.02 7.03
C ASP A 119 -15.04 -0.72 5.57
N ASP A 120 -15.97 -0.10 4.82
CA ASP A 120 -15.74 0.32 3.43
C ASP A 120 -14.75 1.50 3.29
N ALA A 121 -14.28 2.09 4.39
CA ALA A 121 -13.32 3.20 4.39
C ALA A 121 -12.01 2.85 3.64
N ALA A 122 -11.64 1.57 3.60
CA ALA A 122 -10.50 1.07 2.84
C ALA A 122 -10.61 1.39 1.33
N ARG A 123 -11.84 1.48 0.79
CA ARG A 123 -12.13 1.75 -0.62
C ARG A 123 -11.79 3.17 -1.05
N ALA A 124 -11.80 4.13 -0.12
CA ALA A 124 -11.37 5.51 -0.40
C ALA A 124 -9.87 5.61 -0.75
N TYR A 125 -9.06 4.69 -0.22
CA TYR A 125 -7.62 4.66 -0.49
C TYR A 125 -7.26 4.04 -1.85
N ALA A 126 -8.11 3.15 -2.37
CA ALA A 126 -7.94 2.52 -3.70
C ALA A 126 -7.88 3.55 -4.84
N VAL A 127 -8.64 4.64 -4.70
CA VAL A 127 -8.73 5.71 -5.72
C VAL A 127 -7.51 6.65 -5.67
N ALA A 128 -6.80 6.70 -4.53
CA ALA A 128 -5.67 7.60 -4.32
C ALA A 128 -4.31 6.99 -4.69
N SER A 129 -4.27 5.70 -5.02
CA SER A 129 -3.04 4.89 -5.08
C SER A 129 -2.76 4.32 -6.45
N ASP A 130 -2.89 5.13 -7.52
CA ASP A 130 -2.30 4.81 -8.82
C ASP A 130 -0.80 5.17 -8.79
N PRO A 131 0.13 4.20 -8.69
CA PRO A 131 1.54 4.50 -8.84
C PRO A 131 1.84 4.79 -10.32
N VAL A 132 2.17 6.05 -10.59
CA VAL A 132 2.90 6.48 -11.79
C VAL A 132 4.15 5.60 -11.95
N ALA A 133 4.05 4.60 -12.82
CA ALA A 133 5.20 3.91 -13.38
C ALA A 133 5.75 4.77 -14.52
N ALA A 134 6.66 5.69 -14.17
CA ALA A 134 7.45 6.42 -15.14
C ALA A 134 8.50 5.49 -15.78
N ALA A 135 8.32 5.20 -17.06
CA ALA A 135 9.40 4.94 -18.00
C ALA A 135 9.20 5.86 -19.22
N PRO A 136 10.16 6.74 -19.57
CA PRO A 136 10.00 7.62 -20.72
C PRO A 136 10.35 6.85 -21.99
N SER A 137 9.37 6.62 -22.85
CA SER A 137 9.59 6.43 -24.28
C SER A 137 8.63 7.35 -25.03
N PRO A 138 9.13 8.24 -25.90
CA PRO A 138 8.30 9.22 -26.58
C PRO A 138 7.66 8.55 -27.79
N ALA A 139 6.35 8.32 -27.71
CA ALA A 139 5.52 8.13 -28.89
C ALA A 139 4.15 8.74 -28.59
N SER A 140 3.81 9.73 -29.40
CA SER A 140 2.68 10.63 -29.30
C SER A 140 1.34 9.94 -29.06
N ALA A 141 0.59 10.47 -28.08
CA ALA A 141 -0.85 10.66 -28.19
C ALA A 141 -1.24 11.79 -27.24
N GLU A 142 -1.47 12.96 -27.84
CA GLU A 142 -2.26 14.05 -27.25
C GLU A 142 -3.68 13.57 -26.92
N THR A 143 -4.45 14.40 -26.18
CA THR A 143 -5.93 14.43 -26.03
C THR A 143 -6.39 13.95 -24.64
N VAL A 144 -7.02 14.70 -23.73
CA VAL A 144 -7.44 16.12 -23.57
C VAL A 144 -7.70 16.27 -22.06
N ALA A 145 -7.72 17.51 -21.55
CA ALA A 145 -8.47 17.87 -20.35
C ALA A 145 -9.82 17.13 -20.29
N ALA A 146 -10.08 16.40 -19.19
CA ALA A 146 -11.35 15.73 -18.98
C ALA A 146 -12.47 16.79 -19.04
N PRO A 147 -13.39 16.70 -20.02
CA PRO A 147 -14.61 17.46 -19.94
C PRO A 147 -15.37 16.93 -18.72
N GLU A 148 -16.02 17.81 -17.98
CA GLU A 148 -16.82 17.44 -16.81
C GLU A 148 -17.80 16.33 -17.19
N ASP A 149 -17.55 15.10 -16.71
CA ASP A 149 -18.48 13.97 -16.88
C ASP A 149 -19.68 14.20 -15.95
N ILE A 150 -20.59 15.09 -16.36
CA ILE A 150 -21.82 15.44 -15.65
C ILE A 150 -22.62 14.20 -15.17
N PRO A 151 -22.83 13.12 -15.96
CA PRO A 151 -23.51 11.93 -15.46
C PRO A 151 -22.76 11.21 -14.33
N ALA A 152 -21.41 11.23 -14.34
CA ALA A 152 -20.61 10.66 -13.26
C ALA A 152 -20.68 11.53 -11.99
N ALA A 153 -20.71 12.86 -12.14
CA ALA A 153 -20.90 13.79 -11.03
C ALA A 153 -22.28 13.64 -10.36
N LEU A 154 -23.35 13.39 -11.13
CA LEU A 154 -24.68 13.11 -10.60
C LEU A 154 -24.71 11.81 -9.76
N GLN A 155 -23.96 10.78 -10.15
CA GLN A 155 -23.85 9.54 -9.37
C GLN A 155 -23.10 9.76 -8.05
N GLN A 156 -22.03 10.56 -8.05
CA GLN A 156 -21.29 10.90 -6.83
C GLN A 156 -22.15 11.67 -5.82
N LEU A 157 -22.95 12.65 -6.28
CA LEU A 157 -23.88 13.36 -5.41
C LEU A 157 -24.92 12.45 -4.76
N ALA A 158 -25.43 11.46 -5.49
CA ALA A 158 -26.40 10.51 -4.95
C ALA A 158 -25.81 9.63 -3.83
N VAL A 159 -24.57 9.19 -3.99
CA VAL A 159 -23.85 8.41 -2.95
C VAL A 159 -23.64 9.25 -1.68
N LEU A 160 -23.25 10.52 -1.83
CA LEU A 160 -23.03 11.42 -0.71
C LEU A 160 -24.33 11.73 0.06
N HIS A 161 -25.45 11.92 -0.65
CA HIS A 161 -26.77 12.10 -0.05
C HIS A 161 -27.24 10.85 0.71
N GLN A 162 -27.06 9.67 0.11
CA GLN A 162 -27.45 8.39 0.72
C GLN A 162 -26.63 8.05 1.98
N SER A 163 -25.39 8.54 2.04
CA SER A 163 -24.51 8.44 3.22
C SER A 163 -24.83 9.47 4.32
N GLY A 164 -25.80 10.36 4.11
CA GLY A 164 -26.20 11.41 5.06
C GLY A 164 -25.18 12.55 5.21
N ILE A 165 -24.18 12.62 4.31
CA ILE A 165 -23.17 13.69 4.28
C ILE A 165 -23.74 14.98 3.71
N LEU A 166 -24.68 14.87 2.75
CA LEU A 166 -25.43 15.99 2.20
C LEU A 166 -26.87 15.93 2.67
N THR A 167 -27.42 17.09 3.02
CA THR A 167 -28.85 17.24 3.30
C THR A 167 -29.67 17.20 2.00
N ASP A 168 -30.97 16.93 2.12
CA ASP A 168 -31.89 16.88 0.98
C ASP A 168 -31.86 18.17 0.14
N ASP A 169 -31.78 19.34 0.80
CA ASP A 169 -31.77 20.66 0.16
C ASP A 169 -30.47 20.93 -0.63
N GLU A 170 -29.33 20.52 -0.08
CA GLU A 170 -28.02 20.67 -0.73
C GLU A 170 -27.89 19.77 -1.95
N PHE A 171 -28.39 18.53 -1.85
CA PHE A 171 -28.43 17.60 -2.96
C PHE A 171 -29.31 18.11 -4.11
N ALA A 172 -30.51 18.62 -3.80
CA ALA A 172 -31.43 19.16 -4.81
C ALA A 172 -30.81 20.36 -5.56
N THR A 173 -30.15 21.26 -4.84
CA THR A 173 -29.49 22.44 -5.42
C THR A 173 -28.35 22.04 -6.37
N LYS A 174 -27.48 21.13 -5.93
CA LYS A 174 -26.31 20.69 -6.73
C LYS A 174 -26.69 19.83 -7.93
N LYS A 175 -27.73 19.02 -7.80
CA LYS A 175 -28.30 18.26 -8.93
C LYS A 175 -28.89 19.18 -9.99
N ALA A 176 -29.61 20.23 -9.59
CA ALA A 176 -30.17 21.21 -10.52
C ALA A 176 -29.08 21.99 -11.26
N GLU A 177 -28.01 22.39 -10.56
CA GLU A 177 -26.86 23.07 -11.16
C GLU A 177 -26.16 22.20 -12.22
N LEU A 178 -25.95 20.92 -11.93
CA LEU A 178 -25.34 19.97 -12.88
C LEU A 178 -26.26 19.66 -14.07
N LEU A 179 -27.57 19.52 -13.85
CA LEU A 179 -28.53 19.32 -14.93
C LEU A 179 -28.68 20.56 -15.83
N ALA A 180 -28.56 21.77 -15.28
CA ALA A 180 -28.58 23.01 -16.07
C ALA A 180 -27.33 23.20 -16.94
N ARG A 181 -26.27 22.44 -16.68
CA ARG A 181 -25.00 22.46 -17.41
C ARG A 181 -24.91 21.38 -18.49
N MET A 182 -25.93 20.51 -18.60
CA MET A 182 -26.13 19.58 -19.72
C MET A 182 -26.79 20.29 -20.89
#